data_AF-A0AAD7DES5-F1
#
_entry.id   AF-A0AAD7DES5-F1
#
_cell.length_a   1.000
_cell.length_b   1.000
_cell.length_c   1.000
_cell.angle_alpha   90.00
_cell.angle_beta   90.00
_cell.angle_gamma   90.00
#
_symmetry.space_group_name_H-M   'P 1'
#
loop_
_entity.id
_entity.type
_entity.pdbx_description
1 polymer ?
#
loop_
_entity_poly.entity_id
_entity_poly.type
_entity_poly.pdbx_seq_one_letter_code
_entity_poly.pdbx_strand_id
1 'polypeptide(L)'
;MAGFAFFSKGHVHDTMVPTEVESWDALTFFHDILHLEPRDVGTQFELWAVACDKGESFPRRFECSCSFFFQGLTGTGMLRSMRKEKIAMNYVSYRKVIILGAGCILKGYPFEGKPVNPNSINDIESIRKLCDALKSGECFWYQLSQWGKELERLEYEHLIEEGEIQEHTRKTRSDKNKPCKKNDEL
;
A
#
# COMPACT_ATOMS: atom_id res chain seq x y z
N MET A 1 23.99 -16.64 21.08
CA MET A 1 22.64 -16.99 20.57
C MET A 1 22.05 -15.69 20.06
N ALA A 2 21.71 -15.62 18.78
CA ALA A 2 20.98 -14.48 18.21
C ALA A 2 19.48 -14.76 18.28
N GLY A 3 18.68 -13.72 18.50
CA GLY A 3 17.25 -13.84 18.68
C GLY A 3 16.58 -12.48 18.77
N PHE A 4 15.31 -12.44 18.40
CA PHE A 4 14.46 -11.26 18.46
C PHE A 4 13.07 -11.65 19.00
N ALA A 5 12.33 -10.68 19.51
CA ALA A 5 10.95 -10.84 19.95
C ALA A 5 10.13 -9.58 19.65
N PHE A 6 8.89 -9.79 19.20
CA PHE A 6 7.87 -8.76 19.08
C PHE A 6 6.86 -8.93 20.21
N PHE A 7 6.60 -7.85 20.94
CA PHE A 7 5.54 -7.77 21.92
C PHE A 7 4.52 -6.76 21.41
N SER A 8 3.28 -7.18 21.21
CA SER A 8 2.21 -6.34 20.70
C SER A 8 0.94 -6.52 21.49
N LYS A 9 0.05 -5.53 21.43
CA LYS A 9 -1.23 -5.67 22.13
C LYS A 9 -2.08 -6.76 21.50
N GLY A 10 -2.78 -7.51 22.34
CA GLY A 10 -3.72 -8.55 21.91
C GLY A 10 -5.16 -8.06 21.77
N HIS A 11 -5.46 -6.87 22.27
CA HIS A 11 -6.82 -6.32 22.34
C HIS A 11 -6.82 -4.83 22.00
N VAL A 12 -7.91 -4.32 21.38
CA VAL A 12 -7.99 -2.92 20.93
C VAL A 12 -7.90 -1.88 22.07
N HIS A 13 -8.45 -2.23 23.23
CA HIS A 13 -8.43 -1.41 24.45
C HIS A 13 -7.17 -1.58 25.33
N ASP A 14 -6.24 -2.44 24.92
CA ASP A 14 -4.99 -2.58 25.64
C ASP A 14 -4.10 -1.35 25.36
N THR A 15 -3.54 -0.78 26.43
CA THR A 15 -2.68 0.40 26.41
C THR A 15 -1.21 0.06 26.27
N MET A 16 -0.86 -1.23 26.16
CA MET A 16 0.51 -1.66 25.91
C MET A 16 1.03 -1.06 24.60
N VAL A 17 2.20 -0.45 24.67
CA VAL A 17 2.92 0.05 23.49
C VAL A 17 3.70 -1.12 22.88
N PRO A 18 3.51 -1.44 21.59
CA PRO A 18 4.28 -2.49 20.95
C PRO A 18 5.78 -2.25 21.05
N THR A 19 6.52 -3.31 21.39
CA THR A 19 7.95 -3.25 21.68
C THR A 19 8.69 -4.36 20.94
N GLU A 20 9.85 -4.00 20.41
CA GLU A 20 10.76 -4.88 19.69
C GLU A 20 11.98 -5.11 20.59
N VAL A 21 12.36 -6.37 20.78
CA VAL A 21 13.55 -6.74 21.57
C VAL A 21 14.46 -7.57 20.70
N GLU A 22 15.75 -7.28 20.73
CA GLU A 22 16.73 -7.99 19.92
C GLU A 22 18.00 -8.33 20.69
N SER A 23 18.74 -9.29 20.13
CA SER A 23 20.08 -9.66 20.57
C SER A 23 20.95 -9.84 19.35
N TRP A 24 22.19 -9.32 19.41
CA TRP A 24 23.19 -9.45 18.34
C TRP A 24 22.69 -8.92 16.99
N ASP A 25 22.01 -7.77 17.00
CA ASP A 25 21.48 -7.11 15.79
C ASP A 25 20.57 -8.02 14.96
N ALA A 26 19.86 -8.95 15.60
CA ALA A 26 19.03 -9.92 14.91
C ALA A 26 17.89 -9.28 14.10
N LEU A 27 17.50 -8.03 14.36
CA LEU A 27 16.51 -7.33 13.53
C LEU A 27 17.06 -6.92 12.17
N THR A 28 18.38 -6.83 11.99
CA THR A 28 18.99 -6.55 10.67
C THR A 28 18.66 -7.64 9.65
N PHE A 29 18.36 -8.86 10.09
CA PHE A 29 17.83 -9.94 9.24
C PHE A 29 16.59 -9.51 8.45
N PHE A 30 15.67 -8.76 9.07
CA PHE A 30 14.47 -8.29 8.38
C PHE A 30 14.82 -7.32 7.27
N HIS A 31 15.77 -6.43 7.50
CA HIS A 31 16.21 -5.47 6.49
C HIS A 31 17.04 -6.14 5.37
N ASP A 32 18.01 -6.97 5.74
CA ASP A 32 19.03 -7.49 4.84
C ASP A 32 18.56 -8.71 4.05
N ILE A 33 17.73 -9.58 4.65
CA ILE A 33 17.25 -10.81 4.03
C ILE A 33 15.80 -10.68 3.58
N LEU A 34 14.94 -10.11 4.41
CA LEU A 34 13.51 -9.99 4.08
C LEU A 34 13.17 -8.69 3.36
N HIS A 35 14.07 -7.70 3.36
CA HIS A 35 13.83 -6.35 2.83
C HIS A 35 12.56 -5.70 3.40
N LEU A 36 12.32 -5.94 4.70
CA LEU A 36 11.22 -5.40 5.47
C LEU A 36 11.76 -4.64 6.68
N GLU A 37 11.07 -3.57 7.07
CA GLU A 37 11.35 -2.90 8.33
C GLU A 37 10.82 -3.77 9.48
N PRO A 38 11.63 -4.07 10.51
CA PRO A 38 11.19 -4.81 11.70
C PRO A 38 9.90 -4.27 12.31
N ARG A 39 9.78 -2.94 12.37
CA ARG A 39 8.60 -2.24 12.87
C ARG A 39 7.34 -2.50 12.05
N ASP A 40 7.48 -2.60 10.73
CA ASP A 40 6.35 -2.91 9.85
C ASP A 40 5.84 -4.34 10.12
N VAL A 41 6.76 -5.27 10.39
CA VAL A 41 6.43 -6.65 10.79
C VAL A 41 5.77 -6.69 12.17
N GLY A 42 6.31 -5.98 13.16
CA GLY A 42 5.72 -5.88 14.49
C GLY A 42 4.32 -5.27 14.46
N THR A 43 4.10 -4.25 13.62
CA THR A 43 2.78 -3.63 13.41
C THR A 43 1.81 -4.61 12.76
N GLN A 44 2.24 -5.35 11.73
CA GLN A 44 1.40 -6.39 11.12
C GLN A 44 1.01 -7.49 12.11
N PHE A 45 1.97 -7.91 12.95
CA PHE A 45 1.73 -8.89 13.99
C PHE A 45 0.74 -8.38 15.04
N GLU A 46 0.89 -7.13 15.51
CA GLU A 46 -0.04 -6.49 16.43
C GLU A 46 -1.46 -6.52 15.89
N LEU A 47 -1.62 -6.06 14.66
CA LEU A 47 -2.95 -5.93 14.11
C LEU A 47 -3.59 -7.31 13.85
N TRP A 48 -2.80 -8.32 13.46
CA TRP A 48 -3.26 -9.72 13.40
C TRP A 48 -3.70 -10.24 14.78
N ALA A 49 -2.92 -9.95 15.83
CA ALA A 49 -3.20 -10.38 17.19
C ALA A 49 -4.51 -9.77 17.71
N VAL A 50 -4.70 -8.45 17.53
CA VAL A 50 -5.94 -7.74 17.86
C VAL A 50 -7.14 -8.29 17.08
N ALA A 51 -6.97 -8.62 15.80
CA ALA A 51 -8.04 -9.18 14.98
C ALA A 51 -8.40 -10.62 15.34
N CYS A 52 -7.52 -11.33 16.05
CA CYS A 52 -7.74 -12.71 16.49
C CYS A 52 -8.43 -12.81 17.86
N ASP A 53 -8.63 -11.69 18.56
CA ASP A 53 -9.29 -11.70 19.84
C ASP A 53 -10.77 -12.15 19.73
N LYS A 54 -11.17 -13.05 20.63
CA LYS A 54 -12.25 -14.03 20.42
C LYS A 54 -13.67 -13.49 20.71
N GLY A 55 -13.88 -12.20 20.61
CA GLY A 55 -15.12 -11.54 21.05
C GLY A 55 -16.17 -11.26 19.98
N GLU A 56 -15.78 -11.13 18.71
CA GLU A 56 -16.72 -10.69 17.67
C GLU A 56 -16.71 -11.57 16.42
N SER A 57 -17.86 -11.57 15.75
CA SER A 57 -18.19 -12.41 14.62
C SER A 57 -17.14 -12.33 13.50
N PHE A 58 -17.03 -13.46 12.80
CA PHE A 58 -16.17 -13.73 11.64
C PHE A 58 -16.02 -12.60 10.57
N PRO A 59 -16.97 -11.65 10.35
CA PRO A 59 -16.79 -10.56 9.39
C PRO A 59 -15.61 -9.62 9.66
N ARG A 60 -15.38 -9.19 10.92
CA ARG A 60 -14.29 -8.24 11.23
C ARG A 60 -12.89 -8.85 11.11
N ARG A 61 -12.79 -10.16 11.36
CA ARG A 61 -11.54 -10.93 11.20
C ARG A 61 -11.06 -10.95 9.74
N PHE A 62 -12.00 -10.86 8.80
CA PHE A 62 -11.76 -10.80 7.36
C PHE A 62 -11.41 -9.38 6.90
N GLU A 63 -12.12 -8.35 7.36
CA GLU A 63 -11.79 -6.94 7.05
C GLU A 63 -10.41 -6.54 7.57
N CYS A 64 -10.04 -6.96 8.79
CA CYS A 64 -8.71 -6.72 9.34
C CYS A 64 -7.63 -7.55 8.62
N SER A 65 -7.81 -8.87 8.42
CA SER A 65 -6.83 -9.69 7.67
C SER A 65 -6.61 -9.20 6.25
N CYS A 66 -7.67 -8.75 5.58
CA CYS A 66 -7.56 -8.20 4.24
C CYS A 66 -6.93 -6.81 4.27
N SER A 67 -7.25 -5.93 5.24
CA SER A 67 -6.50 -4.69 5.49
C SER A 67 -5.00 -4.95 5.71
N PHE A 68 -4.60 -6.02 6.42
CA PHE A 68 -3.18 -6.42 6.62
C PHE A 68 -2.51 -6.94 5.36
N PHE A 69 -3.20 -7.80 4.62
CA PHE A 69 -2.73 -8.26 3.31
C PHE A 69 -2.61 -7.08 2.36
N PHE A 70 -3.55 -6.13 2.38
CA PHE A 70 -3.50 -4.94 1.57
C PHE A 70 -2.45 -3.94 2.05
N GLN A 71 -2.20 -3.68 3.33
CA GLN A 71 -1.11 -2.78 3.72
C GLN A 71 0.29 -3.35 3.43
N GLY A 72 0.46 -4.66 3.60
CA GLY A 72 1.70 -5.37 3.24
C GLY A 72 1.93 -5.48 1.73
N LEU A 73 0.86 -5.71 0.93
CA LEU A 73 0.97 -5.91 -0.52
C LEU A 73 0.59 -4.68 -1.36
N THR A 74 -0.36 -3.83 -0.97
CA THR A 74 -0.77 -2.60 -1.71
C THR A 74 0.17 -1.41 -1.50
N GLY A 75 1.47 -1.64 -1.27
CA GLY A 75 2.45 -0.68 -1.76
C GLY A 75 3.31 0.05 -0.75
N THR A 76 3.56 -0.49 0.43
CA THR A 76 4.72 -0.03 1.22
C THR A 76 5.85 -1.04 1.20
N GLY A 77 5.64 -2.30 1.63
CA GLY A 77 6.72 -3.30 1.65
C GLY A 77 7.38 -3.56 0.29
N MET A 78 6.60 -3.92 -0.74
CA MET A 78 7.16 -4.32 -2.04
C MET A 78 7.54 -3.15 -2.98
N LEU A 79 6.87 -1.99 -2.88
CA LEU A 79 7.31 -0.77 -3.59
C LEU A 79 8.59 -0.19 -2.96
N ARG A 80 8.77 -0.35 -1.63
CA ARG A 80 10.03 -0.02 -0.94
C ARG A 80 11.15 -0.98 -1.32
N SER A 81 10.90 -2.30 -1.39
CA SER A 81 11.92 -3.28 -1.82
C SER A 81 12.36 -3.08 -3.28
N MET A 82 11.50 -2.52 -4.15
CA MET A 82 11.86 -2.04 -5.48
C MET A 82 12.63 -0.69 -5.51
N ARG A 83 13.22 -0.28 -4.38
CA ARG A 83 14.05 0.93 -4.19
C ARG A 83 13.34 2.27 -4.42
N LYS A 84 12.01 2.31 -4.29
CA LYS A 84 11.23 3.56 -4.38
C LYS A 84 10.55 3.82 -3.04
N GLU A 85 11.34 4.27 -2.08
CA GLU A 85 11.03 4.39 -0.65
C GLU A 85 9.76 5.19 -0.28
N LYS A 86 9.13 5.90 -1.23
CA LYS A 86 8.04 6.85 -0.96
C LYS A 86 6.84 6.75 -1.91
N ILE A 87 6.62 5.62 -2.58
CA ILE A 87 5.45 5.48 -3.46
C ILE A 87 4.30 4.86 -2.68
N ALA A 88 3.33 5.70 -2.28
CA ALA A 88 2.05 5.23 -1.79
C ALA A 88 1.11 4.88 -2.96
N MET A 89 0.22 3.91 -2.76
CA MET A 89 -0.75 3.50 -3.78
C MET A 89 -1.71 4.63 -4.11
N ASN A 90 -1.83 4.95 -5.40
CA ASN A 90 -2.81 5.91 -5.90
C ASN A 90 -3.80 5.19 -6.82
N TYR A 91 -4.97 4.86 -6.28
CA TYR A 91 -6.02 4.14 -7.01
C TYR A 91 -6.71 5.01 -8.08
N VAL A 92 -6.83 6.32 -7.84
CA VAL A 92 -7.49 7.26 -8.77
C VAL A 92 -6.63 7.47 -10.03
N SER A 93 -5.34 7.68 -9.84
CA SER A 93 -4.36 7.90 -10.90
C SER A 93 -3.42 6.71 -11.04
N TYR A 94 -3.97 5.50 -10.95
CA TYR A 94 -3.21 4.23 -10.94
C TYR A 94 -2.26 4.11 -12.13
N ARG A 95 -2.77 4.28 -13.35
CA ARG A 95 -1.97 4.15 -14.58
C ARG A 95 -0.83 5.16 -14.63
N LYS A 96 -1.08 6.43 -14.30
CA LYS A 96 -0.05 7.48 -14.34
C LYS A 96 0.99 7.35 -13.22
N VAL A 97 0.55 7.19 -11.98
CA VAL A 97 1.44 7.26 -10.81
C VAL A 97 2.14 5.91 -10.58
N ILE A 98 1.41 4.80 -10.71
CA ILE A 98 1.92 3.47 -10.38
C ILE A 98 2.52 2.81 -11.62
N ILE A 99 1.78 2.71 -12.72
CA ILE A 99 2.30 2.04 -13.94
C ILE A 99 3.43 2.87 -14.56
N LEU A 100 3.19 4.13 -14.93
CA LEU A 100 4.20 4.95 -15.61
C LEU A 100 5.26 5.49 -14.63
N GLY A 101 4.84 6.04 -13.49
CA GLY A 101 5.75 6.62 -12.49
C GLY A 101 6.56 5.58 -11.70
N ALA A 102 5.88 4.60 -11.12
CA ALA A 102 6.55 3.53 -10.37
C ALA A 102 7.13 2.45 -11.30
N GLY A 103 6.51 2.19 -12.46
CA GLY A 103 6.94 1.12 -13.35
C GLY A 103 6.46 -0.25 -12.91
N CYS A 104 5.34 -0.31 -12.20
CA CYS A 104 4.81 -1.52 -11.59
C CYS A 104 3.34 -1.66 -11.94
N ILE A 105 2.90 -2.90 -12.16
CA ILE A 105 1.49 -3.21 -12.45
C ILE A 105 1.06 -4.40 -11.60
N LEU A 106 -0.19 -4.38 -11.15
CA LEU A 106 -0.81 -5.49 -10.43
C LEU A 106 -1.44 -6.42 -11.47
N LYS A 107 -0.85 -7.60 -11.66
CA LYS A 107 -1.36 -8.63 -12.58
C LYS A 107 -2.28 -9.60 -11.84
N GLY A 108 -3.23 -10.17 -12.57
CA GLY A 108 -4.19 -11.14 -12.05
C GLY A 108 -5.12 -10.57 -10.97
N TYR A 109 -5.41 -9.27 -11.07
CA TYR A 109 -6.45 -8.66 -10.26
C TYR A 109 -7.81 -9.32 -10.58
N PRO A 110 -8.55 -9.83 -9.59
CA PRO A 110 -9.72 -10.69 -9.82
C PRO A 110 -10.99 -9.94 -10.23
N PHE A 111 -10.93 -8.62 -10.31
CA PHE A 111 -12.05 -7.80 -10.76
C PHE A 111 -11.74 -7.13 -12.09
N GLU A 112 -12.79 -6.86 -12.85
CA GLU A 112 -12.66 -6.14 -14.11
C GLU A 112 -12.23 -4.69 -13.87
N GLY A 113 -11.37 -4.20 -14.75
CA GLY A 113 -10.90 -2.81 -14.74
C GLY A 113 -9.68 -2.57 -13.83
N LYS A 114 -9.64 -1.36 -13.25
CA LYS A 114 -8.47 -0.88 -12.49
C LYS A 114 -8.56 -1.33 -11.03
N PRO A 115 -7.41 -1.56 -10.37
CA PRO A 115 -7.39 -1.79 -8.93
C PRO A 115 -8.12 -0.68 -8.17
N VAL A 116 -9.04 -1.07 -7.29
CA VAL A 116 -9.79 -0.13 -6.44
C VAL A 116 -9.22 -0.10 -5.04
N ASN A 117 -9.48 0.98 -4.32
CA ASN A 117 -9.07 1.08 -2.93
C ASN A 117 -9.79 -0.02 -2.12
N PRO A 118 -9.08 -0.87 -1.38
CA PRO A 118 -9.71 -1.89 -0.54
C PRO A 118 -10.78 -1.35 0.39
N ASN A 119 -10.60 -0.13 0.93
CA ASN A 119 -11.58 0.53 1.81
C ASN A 119 -12.88 0.94 1.09
N SER A 120 -12.89 0.92 -0.25
CA SER A 120 -14.10 1.19 -1.05
C SER A 120 -14.85 -0.09 -1.44
N ILE A 121 -14.27 -1.26 -1.17
CA ILE A 121 -14.93 -2.56 -1.39
C ILE A 121 -15.80 -2.82 -0.17
N ASN A 122 -17.12 -2.67 -0.33
CA ASN A 122 -18.08 -2.90 0.75
C ASN A 122 -18.65 -4.33 0.74
N ASP A 123 -18.32 -5.13 -0.27
CA ASP A 123 -18.79 -6.50 -0.41
C ASP A 123 -17.78 -7.50 0.16
N ILE A 124 -18.24 -8.31 1.10
CA ILE A 124 -17.43 -9.33 1.77
C ILE A 124 -16.96 -10.37 0.76
N GLU A 125 -17.80 -10.80 -0.18
CA GLU A 125 -17.42 -11.84 -1.16
C GLU A 125 -16.30 -11.36 -2.08
N SER A 126 -16.39 -10.11 -2.53
CA SER A 126 -15.32 -9.43 -3.26
C SER A 126 -14.03 -9.39 -2.45
N ILE A 127 -14.07 -8.96 -1.19
CA ILE A 127 -12.90 -8.96 -0.31
C ILE A 127 -12.27 -10.37 -0.21
N ARG A 128 -13.09 -11.42 -0.10
CA ARG A 128 -12.61 -12.81 -0.08
C ARG A 128 -11.89 -13.18 -1.36
N LYS A 129 -12.51 -12.93 -2.53
CA LYS A 129 -11.92 -13.23 -3.85
C LYS A 129 -10.57 -12.55 -4.03
N LEU A 130 -10.45 -11.29 -3.61
CA LEU A 130 -9.18 -10.57 -3.69
C LEU A 130 -8.13 -11.13 -2.73
N CYS A 131 -8.52 -11.47 -1.51
CA CYS A 131 -7.61 -12.10 -0.55
C CYS A 131 -7.17 -13.51 -0.99
N ASP A 132 -8.05 -14.29 -1.62
CA ASP A 132 -7.73 -15.62 -2.14
C ASP A 132 -6.79 -15.53 -3.35
N ALA A 133 -7.05 -14.61 -4.29
CA ALA A 133 -6.19 -14.36 -5.45
C ALA A 133 -4.77 -13.90 -5.05
N LEU A 134 -4.66 -13.09 -3.99
CA LEU A 134 -3.35 -12.68 -3.44
C LEU A 134 -2.64 -13.86 -2.77
N LYS A 135 -3.36 -14.72 -2.04
CA LYS A 135 -2.80 -15.89 -1.36
C LYS A 135 -2.38 -16.99 -2.33
N SER A 136 -3.14 -17.20 -3.40
CA SER A 136 -2.84 -18.17 -4.46
C SER A 136 -1.64 -17.73 -5.30
N GLY A 137 -1.26 -16.44 -5.23
CA GLY A 137 -0.24 -15.85 -6.10
C GLY A 137 -0.75 -15.56 -7.50
N GLU A 138 -2.05 -15.70 -7.76
CA GLU A 138 -2.67 -15.29 -9.03
C GLU A 138 -2.64 -13.76 -9.17
N CYS A 139 -2.83 -13.03 -8.07
CA CYS A 139 -2.72 -11.58 -8.00
C CYS A 139 -1.36 -11.18 -7.42
N PHE A 140 -0.52 -10.52 -8.22
CA PHE A 140 0.84 -10.14 -7.81
C PHE A 140 1.34 -8.89 -8.51
N TRP A 141 2.32 -8.24 -7.88
CA TRP A 141 3.01 -7.09 -8.48
C TRP A 141 4.05 -7.54 -9.48
N TYR A 142 3.98 -6.96 -10.66
CA TYR A 142 4.91 -7.19 -11.76
C TYR A 142 5.64 -5.90 -12.07
N GLN A 143 6.98 -5.96 -12.06
CA GLN A 143 7.82 -4.86 -12.47
C GLN A 143 7.88 -4.80 -14.01
N LEU A 144 7.51 -3.65 -14.58
CA LEU A 144 7.61 -3.44 -16.02
C LEU A 144 9.06 -3.19 -16.42
N SER A 145 9.46 -3.85 -17.51
CA SER A 145 10.68 -3.49 -18.24
C SER A 145 10.56 -2.08 -18.81
N GLN A 146 11.68 -1.47 -19.21
CA GLN A 146 11.65 -0.15 -19.85
C GLN A 146 10.76 -0.14 -21.10
N TRP A 147 10.82 -1.22 -21.90
CA TRP A 147 9.95 -1.40 -23.05
C TRP A 147 8.47 -1.50 -22.67
N GLY A 148 8.14 -2.28 -21.63
CA GLY A 148 6.76 -2.40 -21.16
C GLY A 148 6.19 -1.07 -20.66
N LYS A 149 7.01 -0.22 -20.03
CA LYS A 149 6.60 1.13 -19.65
C LYS A 149 6.33 2.04 -20.83
N GLU A 150 7.13 1.91 -21.89
CA GLU A 150 6.97 2.72 -23.09
C GLU A 150 5.71 2.34 -23.86
N LEU A 151 5.42 1.04 -23.95
CA LEU A 151 4.18 0.56 -24.56
C LEU A 151 2.94 1.06 -23.78
N GLU A 152 2.97 0.97 -22.46
CA GLU A 152 1.94 1.54 -21.59
C GLU A 152 1.80 3.07 -21.71
N ARG A 153 2.91 3.78 -21.97
CA ARG A 153 2.89 5.22 -22.19
C ARG A 153 2.18 5.55 -23.49
N LEU A 154 2.54 4.88 -24.59
CA LEU A 154 1.94 5.10 -25.90
C LEU A 154 0.43 4.83 -25.88
N GLU A 155 0.00 3.72 -25.25
CA GLU A 155 -1.42 3.45 -25.08
C GLU A 155 -2.12 4.51 -24.21
N TYR A 156 -1.46 4.99 -23.15
CA TYR A 156 -2.01 6.05 -22.31
C TYR A 156 -2.16 7.37 -23.05
N GLU A 157 -1.18 7.73 -23.89
CA GLU A 157 -1.23 8.92 -24.75
C GLU A 157 -2.34 8.82 -25.80
N HIS A 158 -2.49 7.66 -26.45
CA HIS A 158 -3.58 7.41 -27.39
C HIS A 158 -4.97 7.60 -26.74
N LEU A 159 -5.18 7.07 -25.54
CA LEU A 159 -6.45 7.23 -24.82
C LEU A 159 -6.70 8.67 -24.33
N ILE A 160 -5.65 9.48 -24.17
CA ILE A 160 -5.79 10.92 -23.93
C ILE A 160 -6.22 11.63 -25.22
N GLU A 161 -5.62 11.27 -26.35
CA GLU A 161 -5.96 11.84 -27.66
C GLU A 161 -7.40 11.52 -28.09
N GLU A 162 -7.86 10.29 -27.82
CA GLU A 162 -9.25 9.88 -28.02
C GLU A 162 -10.24 10.53 -27.04
N GLY A 163 -9.73 11.19 -26.00
CA GLY A 163 -10.54 11.90 -25.00
C GLY A 163 -11.19 11.01 -23.94
N GLU A 164 -10.86 9.71 -23.90
CA GLU A 164 -11.36 8.79 -22.87
C GLU A 164 -10.76 9.09 -21.49
N ILE A 165 -9.54 9.65 -21.45
CA ILE A 165 -8.88 10.03 -20.20
C ILE A 165 -8.71 11.55 -20.13
N GLN A 166 -9.48 12.20 -19.26
CA GLN A 166 -9.26 13.61 -18.94
C GLN A 166 -8.14 13.75 -17.91
N GLU A 167 -7.00 14.32 -18.32
CA GLU A 167 -5.98 14.74 -17.36
C GLU A 167 -6.50 15.94 -16.54
N HIS A 168 -6.79 15.73 -15.26
CA HIS A 168 -7.03 16.83 -14.33
C HIS A 168 -5.72 17.51 -13.95
N THR A 169 -5.31 18.50 -14.74
CA THR A 169 -4.24 19.41 -14.36
C THR A 169 -4.74 20.29 -13.22
N ARG A 170 -4.02 20.28 -12.09
CA ARG A 170 -4.37 21.13 -10.93
C ARG A 170 -4.46 22.58 -11.37
N LYS A 171 -5.58 23.26 -11.10
CA LYS A 171 -5.74 24.69 -11.37
C LYS A 171 -4.58 25.46 -10.76
N THR A 172 -3.96 26.31 -11.57
CA THR A 172 -2.94 27.24 -11.11
C THR A 172 -3.55 28.11 -10.00
N ARG A 173 -2.88 28.10 -8.85
CA ARG A 173 -3.24 28.89 -7.68
C ARG A 173 -3.32 30.38 -8.03
N SER A 174 -4.42 31.04 -7.67
CA SER A 174 -4.69 32.45 -8.00
C SER A 174 -3.79 33.45 -7.26
N ASP A 175 -3.08 32.95 -6.25
CA ASP A 175 -2.05 33.59 -5.44
C ASP A 175 -0.63 33.40 -6.00
N LYS A 176 -0.47 32.62 -7.08
CA LYS A 176 0.83 32.50 -7.76
C LYS A 176 1.24 33.89 -8.28
N ASN A 177 2.31 34.45 -7.71
CA ASN A 177 2.86 35.79 -7.91
C ASN A 177 2.23 36.95 -7.09
N LYS A 178 1.36 36.68 -6.10
CA LYS A 178 0.91 37.74 -5.18
C LYS A 178 1.90 37.89 -4.02
N PRO A 179 2.41 39.10 -3.74
CA PRO A 179 3.25 39.32 -2.58
C PRO A 179 2.45 39.06 -1.29
N CYS A 180 3.02 38.30 -0.35
CA CYS A 180 2.45 38.13 0.98
C CYS A 180 2.32 39.50 1.64
N LYS A 181 1.11 39.85 2.11
CA LYS A 181 0.90 41.04 2.94
C LYS A 181 1.69 40.85 4.23
N LYS A 182 2.67 41.71 4.48
CA LYS A 182 3.25 41.86 5.82
C LYS A 182 2.16 42.53 6.67
N ASN A 183 1.81 41.91 7.79
CA ASN A 183 1.03 42.60 8.80
C ASN A 183 1.99 43.56 9.49
N ASP A 184 1.78 44.86 9.32
CA ASP A 184 2.44 45.86 10.14
C ASP A 184 1.80 45.81 11.53
N GLU A 185 2.59 45.38 12.52
CA GLU A 185 2.21 45.38 13.93
C GLU A 185 2.15 46.84 14.43
N LEU A 186 1.02 47.20 15.05
CA LEU A 186 0.79 48.42 15.84
C LEU A 186 0.58 48.02 17.29
#